data_AF-A0A6B2LV21-F1
#
_entry.id   AF-A0A6B2LV21-F1
#
_cell.length_a   1.000
_cell.length_b   1.000
_cell.length_c   1.000
_cell.angle_alpha   90.00
_cell.angle_beta   90.00
_cell.angle_gamma   90.00
#
_symmetry.space_group_name_H-M   'P 1'
#
loop_
_entity.id
_entity.type
_entity.pdbx_description
1 polymer ?
#
loop_
_entity_poly.entity_id
_entity_poly.type
_entity_poly.pdbx_seq_one_letter_code
_entity_poly.pdbx_strand_id
1 'polypeptide(L)' 'MKHRALGKCQGEIDGYANCTKERTFTALWACRSLLHKMKDCTSYYANDEEVAKFKVAYASLQREREDGELV' A
#
# COMPACT_ATOMS: atom_id res chain seq x y z
N MET A 1 -4.43 -7.34 7.45
CA MET A 1 -4.07 -6.98 6.05
C MET A 1 -3.13 -5.77 5.95
N LYS A 2 -3.36 -4.60 6.59
CA LYS A 2 -2.41 -3.44 6.54
C LYS A 2 -1.02 -3.67 7.16
N HIS A 3 -0.88 -4.65 8.05
CA HIS A 3 0.33 -4.85 8.87
C HIS A 3 1.56 -5.30 8.08
N ARG A 4 1.39 -5.94 6.91
CA ARG A 4 2.50 -6.47 6.10
C ARG A 4 3.16 -5.41 5.23
N ALA A 5 2.37 -4.46 4.71
CA ALA A 5 2.87 -3.30 3.97
C ALA A 5 3.60 -2.33 4.92
N LEU A 6 3.05 -2.09 6.11
CA LEU A 6 3.67 -1.24 7.13
C LEU A 6 5.02 -1.79 7.60
N GLY A 7 5.15 -3.11 7.78
CA GLY A 7 6.42 -3.74 8.16
C GLY A 7 7.53 -3.60 7.10
N LYS A 8 7.18 -3.58 5.81
CA LYS A 8 8.17 -3.38 4.73
C LYS A 8 8.56 -1.92 4.54
N CYS A 9 7.66 -0.99 4.83
CA CYS A 9 7.89 0.45 4.74
C CYS A 9 8.29 1.09 6.08
N GLN A 10 8.61 0.27 7.09
CA GLN A 10 8.84 0.74 8.46
C GLN A 10 10.01 1.74 8.51
N GLY A 11 11.06 1.53 7.72
CA GLY A 11 12.21 2.46 7.65
C GLY A 11 11.83 3.84 7.11
N GLU A 12 10.98 3.91 6.09
CA GLU A 12 10.48 5.17 5.52
C GLU A 12 9.52 5.87 6.48
N ILE A 13 8.68 5.10 7.19
CA ILE A 13 7.76 5.59 8.22
C ILE A 13 8.55 6.19 9.40
N ASP A 14 9.57 5.47 9.90
CA ASP A 14 10.40 5.92 11.01
C ASP A 14 11.19 7.19 10.64
N GLY A 15 11.68 7.27 9.40
CA GLY A 15 12.33 8.47 8.87
C GLY A 15 11.42 9.69 8.86
N TYR A 16 10.19 9.54 8.37
CA TYR A 16 9.19 10.62 8.40
C TYR A 16 8.81 10.99 9.84
N ALA A 17 8.54 10.00 10.70
CA ALA A 17 8.17 10.19 12.09
C ALA A 17 9.24 10.95 12.88
N ASN A 18 10.52 10.60 12.71
CA ASN A 18 11.63 11.31 13.33
C ASN A 18 11.75 12.75 12.82
N CYS A 19 11.61 12.98 11.52
CA CYS A 19 11.64 14.33 10.97
C CYS A 19 10.49 15.21 11.51
N THR A 20 9.30 14.65 11.70
CA THR A 20 8.16 15.37 12.28
C THR A 20 8.29 15.62 13.79
N LYS A 21 9.01 14.76 14.52
CA LYS A 21 9.26 14.95 15.97
C LYS A 21 10.11 16.18 16.25
N GLU A 22 11.08 16.49 15.39
CA GLU A 22 11.99 17.62 15.59
C GLU A 22 11.43 18.96 15.11
N ARG A 23 10.36 18.97 14.30
CA ARG A 23 9.86 20.18 13.64
C ARG A 23 8.34 20.29 13.70
N THR A 24 7.81 21.12 14.58
CA THR A 24 6.35 21.27 14.75
C THR A 24 5.70 22.12 13.65
N PHE A 25 6.37 23.19 13.21
CA PHE A 25 5.80 24.17 12.27
C PHE A 25 6.28 24.01 10.82
N THR A 26 7.51 23.53 10.62
CA THR A 26 8.11 23.41 9.28
C THR A 26 8.19 21.97 8.77
N ALA A 27 7.67 20.98 9.53
CA ALA A 27 7.68 19.57 9.17
C ALA A 27 7.06 19.30 7.79
N LEU A 28 5.94 19.94 7.46
CA LEU A 28 5.27 19.73 6.18
C LEU A 28 6.14 20.07 4.97
N TRP A 29 7.05 21.03 5.12
CA TRP A 29 7.97 21.42 4.05
C TRP A 29 9.29 20.66 4.13
N ALA A 30 9.90 20.60 5.32
CA ALA A 30 11.18 19.93 5.54
C ALA A 30 11.12 18.41 5.37
N CYS A 31 10.01 17.78 5.75
CA CYS A 31 9.81 16.33 5.69
C CYS A 31 9.01 15.89 4.46
N ARG A 32 8.72 16.79 3.51
CA ARG A 32 7.93 16.51 2.30
C ARG A 32 8.50 15.34 1.48
N SER A 33 9.82 15.27 1.37
CA SER A 33 10.51 14.20 0.64
C SER A 33 10.34 12.83 1.31
N LEU A 34 10.40 12.79 2.65
CA LEU A 34 10.19 11.58 3.45
C LEU A 34 8.73 11.14 3.40
N LEU A 35 7.79 12.09 3.43
CA LEU A 35 6.37 11.84 3.24
C LEU A 35 6.08 11.19 1.89
N HIS A 36 6.70 11.69 0.82
CA HIS A 36 6.58 11.11 -0.52
C HIS A 36 7.11 9.67 -0.56
N LYS A 37 8.31 9.42 -0.03
CA LYS A 37 8.89 8.07 0.01
C LYS A 37 8.02 7.07 0.78
N MET A 38 7.50 7.48 1.94
CA MET A 38 6.58 6.68 2.74
C MET A 38 5.29 6.37 1.96
N LYS A 39 4.72 7.39 1.30
CA LYS A 39 3.52 7.22 0.47
C LYS A 39 3.76 6.30 -0.71
N ASP A 40 4.89 6.45 -1.41
CA ASP A 40 5.24 5.63 -2.57
C ASP A 40 5.42 4.16 -2.16
N CYS A 41 6.13 3.89 -1.07
CA CYS A 41 6.28 2.54 -0.53
C CYS A 41 4.93 1.93 -0.15
N THR A 42 4.11 2.69 0.58
CA THR A 42 2.79 2.22 1.02
C THR A 42 1.87 1.96 -0.18
N SER A 43 1.90 2.85 -1.19
CA SER A 43 1.08 2.73 -2.39
C SER A 43 1.52 1.59 -3.31
N TYR A 44 2.82 1.29 -3.36
CA TYR A 44 3.36 0.15 -4.12
C TYR A 44 2.82 -1.17 -3.55
N TYR A 45 2.98 -1.38 -2.25
CA TYR A 45 2.51 -2.62 -1.60
C TYR A 45 0.99 -2.69 -1.46
N ALA A 46 0.31 -1.55 -1.34
CA ALA A 46 -1.15 -1.52 -1.37
C ALA A 46 -1.70 -1.90 -2.75
N ASN A 47 -1.11 -1.41 -3.85
CA ASN A 47 -1.53 -1.79 -5.20
C ASN A 47 -1.32 -3.28 -5.48
N ASP A 48 -0.18 -3.84 -5.09
CA ASP A 48 0.06 -5.28 -5.26
C ASP A 48 -1.01 -6.12 -4.53
N GLU A 49 -1.45 -5.71 -3.35
CA GLU A 49 -2.52 -6.38 -2.61
C GLU A 49 -3.88 -6.21 -3.29
N GLU A 50 -4.22 -5.01 -3.76
CA GLU A 50 -5.46 -4.71 -4.48
C GLU A 50 -5.53 -5.49 -5.81
N VAL A 51 -4.41 -5.57 -6.54
CA VAL A 51 -4.28 -6.37 -7.77
C VAL A 51 -4.40 -7.86 -7.47
N ALA A 52 -3.82 -8.36 -6.37
CA ALA A 52 -3.97 -9.75 -5.97
C ALA A 52 -5.42 -10.10 -5.63
N LYS A 53 -6.14 -9.23 -4.90
CA LYS A 53 -7.57 -9.41 -4.62
C LYS A 53 -8.40 -9.42 -5.90
N PHE A 54 -8.10 -8.51 -6.82
CA PHE A 54 -8.78 -8.45 -8.12
C PHE A 54 -8.56 -9.72 -8.94
N LYS A 55 -7.33 -10.25 -8.98
CA LYS A 55 -7.02 -11.53 -9.66
C LYS A 55 -7.79 -12.71 -9.07
N VAL A 56 -7.90 -12.79 -7.74
CA VAL A 56 -8.67 -13.84 -7.08
C VAL A 56 -10.16 -13.72 -7.42
N ALA A 57 -10.72 -12.51 -7.35
CA ALA A 57 -12.11 -12.24 -7.72
C ALA A 57 -12.39 -12.57 -9.20
N TYR A 58 -11.45 -12.24 -10.10
CA TYR A 58 -11.56 -12.56 -11.51
C TYR A 58 -11.49 -14.08 -11.76
N ALA A 59 -10.62 -14.79 -11.06
CA ALA A 59 -10.52 -16.25 -11.16
C ALA A 59 -11.76 -16.99 -10.61
N SER A 60 -12.43 -16.45 -9.59
CA SER A 60 -13.73 -16.98 -9.15
C SER A 60 -14.83 -16.75 -10.18
N LEU A 61 -14.90 -15.55 -10.77
CA LEU A 61 -15.88 -15.23 -11.81
C LEU A 61 -15.69 -16.08 -13.08
N GLN A 62 -14.44 -16.41 -13.44
CA GLN A 62 -14.13 -17.31 -14.56
C GLN A 62 -14.66 -18.73 -14.29
N ARG A 63 -14.45 -19.27 -13.09
CA ARG A 63 -14.97 -20.60 -12.73
C ARG A 63 -16.50 -20.66 -12.76
N GLU A 64 -17.16 -19.62 -12.27
CA GLU A 64 -18.63 -19.54 -12.31
C GLU A 64 -19.18 -19.45 -13.76
N ARG A 65 -18.39 -18.91 -14.69
CA ARG A 65 -18.74 -18.87 -16.12
C ARG A 65 -18.54 -20.22 -16.81
N GLU A 66 -17.48 -20.94 -16.46
CA GLU A 66 -17.22 -22.30 -16.99
C GLU A 66 -18.25 -23.32 -16.49
N ASP A 67 -18.70 -23.23 -15.23
CA ASP A 67 -19.77 -24.07 -14.68
C ASP A 67 -21.19 -23.70 -15.18
N GLY A 68 -21.35 -22.51 -15.80
CA GLY A 68 -22.60 -22.04 -16.39
C GLY A 68 -22.75 -22.31 -17.90
N GLU A 69 -21.70 -22.76 -18.58
CA GLU A 69 -21.68 -23.10 -20.02
C GLU A 69 -21.66 -24.63 -20.27
N LEU A 70 -22.18 -25.40 -19.31
CA LEU A 70 -22.57 -26.80 -19.49
C LEU A 70 -24.10 -26.93 -19.32
N VAL A 71 -24.86 -26.35 -20.26
CA VAL A 71 -26.25 -26.73 -20.59
C VAL A 71 -26.33 -26.98 -22.09
#